data_AF-A0A535N444-F1
#
_entry.id   AF-A0A535N444-F1
#
_cell.length_a   1.000
_cell.length_b   1.000
_cell.length_c   1.000
_cell.angle_alpha   90.00
_cell.angle_beta   90.00
_cell.angle_gamma   90.00
#
_symmetry.space_group_name_H-M   'P 1'
#
loop_
_entity.id
_entity.type
_entity.pdbx_description
1 polymer ?
#
loop_
_entity_poly.entity_id
_entity_poly.type
_entity_poly.pdbx_seq_one_letter_code
_entity_poly.pdbx_strand_id
1 'polypeptide(L)'
;PNLIACPMCGRLEIDMLPMVAEVEKALKRIKRPINVSVMGCVVNGPGEGQHADIGIAGGRGKGILFKHGKIVGSFPEKELVPALLRELDAIAAEDAKLAS
;
A
#
# COMPACT_ATOMS: atom_id res chain seq x y z
N PRO A 1 5.05 12.33 -2.03
CA PRO A 1 4.67 11.00 -1.52
C PRO A 1 5.86 10.29 -0.86
N ASN A 2 5.59 9.46 0.15
CA ASN A 2 6.55 8.70 0.93
C ASN A 2 6.10 7.23 0.98
N LEU A 3 7.02 6.29 0.75
CA LEU A 3 6.76 4.86 0.79
C LEU A 3 7.43 4.24 2.02
N ILE A 4 6.64 3.60 2.86
CA ILE A 4 7.07 2.92 4.07
C ILE A 4 6.93 1.41 3.82
N ALA A 5 8.03 0.73 3.57
CA ALA A 5 8.04 -0.73 3.42
C ALA A 5 8.61 -1.38 4.69
N CYS A 6 8.04 -2.53 5.10
CA CYS A 6 8.58 -3.33 6.20
C CYS A 6 10.06 -3.71 5.91
N PRO A 7 10.98 -3.62 6.88
CA PRO A 7 12.34 -4.13 6.70
C PRO A 7 12.24 -5.60 6.27
N MET A 8 12.83 -5.91 5.11
CA MET A 8 12.79 -7.25 4.51
C MET A 8 13.33 -8.28 5.51
N CYS A 9 12.45 -8.88 6.33
CA CYS A 9 12.84 -9.82 7.37
C CYS A 9 12.71 -11.25 6.85
N GLY A 10 13.44 -12.20 7.44
CA GLY A 10 13.35 -13.62 7.06
C GLY A 10 11.97 -14.29 7.27
N ARG A 11 10.96 -13.53 7.70
CA ARG A 11 9.55 -13.97 7.84
C ARG A 11 8.65 -13.45 6.71
N LEU A 12 9.25 -12.95 5.64
CA LEU A 12 8.52 -12.57 4.43
C LEU A 12 7.80 -13.78 3.86
N GLU A 13 6.47 -13.77 3.95
CA GLU A 13 5.60 -14.78 3.35
C GLU A 13 5.16 -14.37 1.93
N ILE A 14 5.68 -13.25 1.42
CA ILE A 14 5.32 -12.62 0.13
C ILE A 14 6.55 -11.94 -0.51
N ASP A 15 6.63 -11.95 -1.83
CA ASP A 15 7.70 -11.27 -2.57
C ASP A 15 7.42 -9.76 -2.64
N MET A 16 8.09 -8.99 -1.78
CA MET A 16 7.86 -7.55 -1.67
C MET A 16 8.56 -6.70 -2.73
N LEU A 17 9.65 -7.19 -3.34
CA LEU A 17 10.38 -6.46 -4.38
C LEU A 17 9.47 -6.02 -5.53
N PRO A 18 8.68 -6.93 -6.18
CA PRO A 18 7.79 -6.53 -7.26
C PRO A 18 6.68 -5.61 -6.75
N MET A 19 6.12 -5.86 -5.55
CA MET A 19 5.06 -5.03 -4.98
C MET A 19 5.51 -3.58 -4.77
N VAL A 20 6.68 -3.40 -4.14
CA VAL A 20 7.28 -2.09 -3.88
C VAL A 20 7.54 -1.36 -5.20
N ALA A 21 8.12 -2.03 -6.19
CA ALA A 21 8.41 -1.43 -7.49
C ALA A 21 7.14 -0.96 -8.23
N GLU A 22 6.03 -1.71 -8.13
CA GLU A 22 4.75 -1.29 -8.71
C GLU A 22 4.17 -0.06 -7.99
N VAL A 23 4.19 -0.08 -6.65
CA VAL A 23 3.69 1.01 -5.82
C VAL A 23 4.52 2.28 -6.03
N GLU A 24 5.85 2.18 -6.10
CA GLU A 24 6.73 3.31 -6.40
C GLU A 24 6.40 3.95 -7.75
N LYS A 25 6.09 3.15 -8.78
CA LYS A 25 5.67 3.69 -10.09
C LYS A 25 4.37 4.46 -10.00
N ALA A 26 3.38 3.97 -9.26
CA ALA A 26 2.11 4.68 -9.06
C ALA A 26 2.31 5.97 -8.26
N LEU A 27 3.15 5.93 -7.22
CA LEU A 27 3.45 7.08 -6.39
C LEU A 27 4.00 8.28 -7.18
N LYS A 28 4.72 8.05 -8.28
CA LYS A 28 5.22 9.13 -9.16
C LYS A 28 4.12 10.00 -9.76
N ARG A 29 2.88 9.51 -9.82
CA ARG A 29 1.72 10.26 -10.36
C ARG A 29 1.07 11.16 -9.32
N ILE A 30 1.34 10.93 -8.03
CA ILE A 30 0.71 11.65 -6.92
C ILE A 30 1.53 12.88 -6.59
N LYS A 31 0.89 14.05 -6.58
CA LYS A 31 1.56 15.34 -6.38
C LYS A 31 1.52 15.78 -4.93
N ARG A 32 0.56 15.29 -4.13
CA ARG A 32 0.45 15.61 -2.71
C ARG A 32 1.39 14.74 -1.84
N PRO A 33 1.80 15.22 -0.65
CA PRO A 33 2.49 14.39 0.32
C PRO A 33 1.49 13.40 0.94
N ILE A 34 1.58 12.13 0.55
CA ILE A 34 0.92 11.00 1.22
C ILE A 34 1.96 9.99 1.70
N ASN A 35 1.65 9.27 2.77
CA ASN A 35 2.37 8.13 3.27
C ASN A 35 1.68 6.84 2.81
N VAL A 36 2.40 6.01 2.04
CA VAL A 36 1.92 4.71 1.58
C VAL A 36 2.70 3.60 2.28
N SER A 37 2.01 2.57 2.77
CA SER A 37 2.64 1.46 3.50
C SER A 37 2.51 0.12 2.78
N VAL A 38 3.60 -0.64 2.69
CA VAL A 38 3.63 -2.01 2.14
C VAL A 38 4.25 -2.94 3.17
N MET A 39 3.43 -3.82 3.74
CA MET A 39 3.80 -4.70 4.85
C MET A 39 3.70 -6.17 4.44
N GLY A 40 4.77 -6.93 4.69
CA GLY A 40 4.88 -8.36 4.32
C GLY A 40 4.32 -9.34 5.34
N CYS A 41 3.60 -8.85 6.36
CA CYS A 41 2.88 -9.70 7.32
C CYS A 41 1.61 -9.00 7.82
N VAL A 42 0.49 -9.73 7.85
CA VAL A 42 -0.83 -9.23 8.27
C VAL A 42 -0.95 -9.03 9.78
N VAL A 43 -0.06 -9.66 10.57
CA VAL A 43 -0.13 -9.67 12.05
C VAL A 43 0.22 -8.30 12.64
N ASN A 44 1.33 -7.71 12.20
CA ASN A 44 1.78 -6.41 12.69
C ASN A 44 1.49 -5.27 11.70
N GLY A 45 1.24 -5.59 10.42
CA GLY A 45 1.10 -4.63 9.32
C GLY A 45 0.10 -3.47 9.56
N PRO A 46 -1.15 -3.71 9.99
CA PRO A 46 -2.08 -2.60 10.26
C PRO A 46 -1.70 -1.75 11.49
N GLY A 47 -0.97 -2.30 12.46
CA GLY A 47 -0.44 -1.56 13.62
C GLY A 47 0.76 -0.69 13.25
N GLU A 48 1.72 -1.24 12.52
CA GLU A 48 2.91 -0.54 12.02
C GLU A 48 2.54 0.50 10.94
N GLY A 49 1.47 0.25 10.19
CA GLY A 49 0.94 1.11 9.14
C GLY A 49 -0.05 2.19 9.57
N GLN A 50 -0.38 2.37 10.86
CA GLN A 50 -1.38 3.37 11.28
C GLN A 50 -1.03 4.81 10.88
N HIS A 51 0.27 5.12 10.77
CA HIS A 51 0.76 6.43 10.35
C HIS A 51 0.67 6.64 8.83
N ALA A 52 0.36 5.60 8.06
CA ALA A 52 0.17 5.70 6.62
C ALA A 52 -1.27 6.10 6.28
N ASP A 53 -1.40 6.96 5.27
CA ASP A 53 -2.71 7.36 4.74
C ASP A 53 -3.39 6.17 4.08
N ILE A 54 -2.61 5.33 3.39
CA ILE A 54 -3.06 4.10 2.76
C ILE A 54 -1.95 3.05 2.80
N GLY A 55 -2.32 1.79 2.91
CA GLY A 55 -1.35 0.71 2.81
C GLY A 55 -1.96 -0.65 2.66
N ILE A 56 -1.08 -1.62 2.43
CA ILE A 56 -1.42 -3.03 2.33
C ILE A 56 -0.59 -3.84 3.29
N ALA A 57 -1.19 -4.89 3.84
CA ALA A 57 -0.49 -5.91 4.61
C ALA A 57 -0.86 -7.30 4.06
N GLY A 58 0.12 -8.03 3.54
CA GLY A 58 -0.05 -9.33 2.90
C GLY A 58 0.70 -10.46 3.60
N GLY A 59 0.20 -11.68 3.49
CA GLY A 59 0.86 -12.89 3.98
C GLY A 59 -0.05 -14.11 3.90
N ARG A 60 0.53 -15.30 3.66
CA ARG A 60 -0.19 -16.58 3.54
C ARG A 60 -1.31 -16.58 2.49
N GLY A 61 -1.06 -15.98 1.32
CA GLY A 61 -1.99 -16.00 0.19
C GLY A 61 -3.17 -15.02 0.27
N LYS A 62 -3.23 -14.18 1.31
CA LYS A 62 -4.23 -13.13 1.47
C LYS A 62 -3.62 -11.88 2.09
N GLY A 63 -4.37 -10.79 2.07
CA GLY A 63 -3.99 -9.57 2.77
C GLY A 63 -5.12 -8.58 2.89
N ILE A 64 -4.80 -7.46 3.50
CA ILE A 64 -5.74 -6.39 3.77
C ILE A 64 -5.24 -5.08 3.17
N LEU A 65 -6.17 -4.26 2.71
CA LEU A 65 -5.95 -2.87 2.40
C LEU A 65 -6.50 -2.03 3.55
N PHE A 66 -5.71 -1.09 4.04
CA PHE A 66 -6.11 -0.20 5.12
C PHE A 66 -5.85 1.25 4.74
N LYS A 67 -6.65 2.15 5.31
CA LYS A 67 -6.53 3.60 5.15
C LYS A 67 -6.65 4.27 6.52
N HIS A 68 -5.71 5.14 6.87
CA HIS A 68 -5.66 5.80 8.18
C HIS A 68 -5.90 4.83 9.35
N GLY A 69 -5.24 3.67 9.31
CA GLY A 69 -5.38 2.62 10.33
C GLY A 69 -6.69 1.80 10.30
N LYS A 70 -7.62 2.06 9.36
CA LYS A 70 -8.87 1.30 9.21
C LYS A 70 -8.79 0.33 8.05
N ILE A 71 -9.19 -0.93 8.27
CA ILE A 71 -9.30 -1.92 7.20
C ILE A 71 -10.47 -1.55 6.30
N VAL A 72 -10.20 -1.36 5.01
CA VAL A 72 -11.21 -1.02 4.01
C VAL A 72 -11.54 -2.19 3.08
N GLY A 73 -10.66 -3.20 3.04
CA GLY A 73 -10.90 -4.42 2.26
C GLY A 73 -9.92 -5.53 2.59
N SER A 74 -10.31 -6.76 2.25
CA SER A 74 -9.48 -7.96 2.31
C SER A 74 -9.46 -8.58 0.93
N PHE A 75 -8.27 -8.93 0.46
CA PHE A 75 -8.04 -9.37 -0.92
C PHE A 75 -7.13 -10.60 -0.93
N PRO A 76 -7.28 -11.49 -1.93
CA PRO A 76 -6.25 -12.44 -2.27
C PRO A 76 -4.92 -11.73 -2.55
N GLU A 77 -3.79 -12.41 -2.30
CA GLU A 77 -2.45 -11.83 -2.46
C GLU A 77 -2.23 -11.21 -3.85
N LYS A 78 -2.66 -11.92 -4.89
CA LYS A 78 -2.61 -11.48 -6.29
C LYS A 78 -3.42 -10.20 -6.57
N GLU A 79 -4.38 -9.86 -5.73
CA GLU A 79 -5.26 -8.69 -5.89
C GLU A 79 -4.89 -7.53 -4.96
N LEU A 80 -3.99 -7.73 -3.98
CA LEU A 80 -3.54 -6.68 -3.04
C LEU A 80 -2.90 -5.49 -3.75
N VAL A 81 -1.90 -5.75 -4.60
CA VAL A 81 -1.20 -4.70 -5.33
C VAL A 81 -2.16 -4.01 -6.31
N PRO A 82 -2.92 -4.73 -7.16
CA PRO A 82 -3.94 -4.10 -8.00
C PRO A 82 -4.95 -3.25 -7.23
N ALA A 83 -5.40 -3.70 -6.05
CA ALA A 83 -6.31 -2.93 -5.22
C ALA A 83 -5.66 -1.64 -4.71
N LEU A 84 -4.42 -1.69 -4.23
CA LEU A 84 -3.69 -0.49 -3.81
C LEU A 84 -3.47 0.49 -4.97
N LEU A 85 -3.06 -0.01 -6.13
CA LEU A 85 -2.81 0.82 -7.31
C LEU A 85 -4.07 1.59 -7.73
N ARG A 86 -5.25 0.95 -7.71
CA ARG A 86 -6.52 1.63 -8.02
C ARG A 86 -6.79 2.81 -7.09
N GLU A 87 -6.52 2.65 -5.80
CA GLU A 87 -6.70 3.72 -4.82
C GLU A 87 -5.68 4.85 -5.03
N LEU A 88 -4.43 4.51 -5.37
CA LEU A 88 -3.40 5.51 -5.69
C LEU A 88 -3.71 6.28 -6.98
N ASP A 89 -4.21 5.60 -8.02
CA ASP A 89 -4.66 6.24 -9.26
C ASP A 89 -5.87 7.15 -9.01
N ALA A 90 -6.80 6.76 -8.13
CA ALA A 90 -7.91 7.64 -7.73
C ALA A 90 -7.40 8.92 -7.04
N ILE A 91 -6.46 8.79 -6.10
CA ILE A 91 -5.81 9.92 -5.43
C ILE A 91 -5.06 10.82 -6.44
N ALA A 92 -4.35 10.23 -7.40
CA ALA A 92 -3.65 10.96 -8.45
C ALA A 92 -4.62 11.72 -9.36
N ALA A 93 -5.76 11.12 -9.70
CA ALA A 93 -6.80 11.77 -10.50
C ALA A 93 -7.47 12.93 -9.74
N GLU A 94 -7.67 12.80 -8.42
CA GLU A 94 -8.13 13.90 -7.58
C GLU A 94 -7.10 15.05 -7.53
N ASP A 95 -5.81 14.74 -7.39
CA ASP A 95 -4.73 15.75 -7.44
C ASP A 95 -4.74 16.54 -8.75
N ALA A 96 -4.97 15.86 -9.87
CA ALA A 96 -5.04 16.50 -11.17
C ALA A 96 -6.21 17.49 -11.25
N LYS A 97 -7.38 17.14 -10.68
CA LYS A 97 -8.57 18.01 -10.65
C LYS A 97 -8.37 19.22 -9.74
N LEU A 98 -7.71 19.05 -8.59
CA LEU A 98 -7.42 20.14 -7.65
C LEU A 98 -6.38 21.14 -8.18
N ALA A 99 -5.55 20.72 -9.13
CA ALA A 99 -4.56 21.57 -9.80
C ALA A 99 -5.09 22.26 -11.07
N SER A 100 -6.37 22.07 -11.41
CA SER A 100 -7.08 22.68 -12.54
C SER A 100 -7.90 23.88 -12.08
#